data_AF-A0A838VD75-F1
#
_entry.id   AF-A0A838VD75-F1
#
_cell.length_a   1.000
_cell.length_b   1.000
_cell.length_c   1.000
_cell.angle_alpha   90.00
_cell.angle_beta   90.00
_cell.angle_gamma   90.00
#
_symmetry.space_group_name_H-M   'P 1'
#
loop_
_entity.id
_entity.type
_entity.pdbx_description
1 polymer ?
#
loop_
_entity_poly.entity_id
_entity_poly.type
_entity_poly.pdbx_seq_one_letter_code
_entity_poly.pdbx_strand_id
1 'polypeptide(L)'
;NRRTRGRGAAAGGCMLVERRALERAGSIAAVRGALIDDCAFGGLMKTQGAIWLGLTDRAVSIRRYDSARSVAAMIVRSAYAQLGYSPVLLAGTVCGLALTWLAPPLLAVFGRGYAQGAGIAAWFLMALAFQPMLRFYRRSPLWGAALPGIASFYAACTILSAWDHSRARGGMWKGRAQAGLRA
;
A
#
# COMPACT_ATOMS: atom_id res chain seq x y z
N ASN A 1 11.12 18.59 -0.63
CA ASN A 1 9.97 18.22 -1.49
C ASN A 1 9.86 19.16 -2.70
N ARG A 2 10.78 19.10 -3.67
CA ARG A 2 10.80 19.98 -4.85
C ARG A 2 9.80 19.51 -5.93
N ARG A 3 9.52 20.38 -6.91
CA ARG A 3 8.94 20.02 -8.21
C ARG A 3 9.91 19.08 -8.94
N THR A 4 9.78 17.78 -8.72
CA THR A 4 10.51 16.76 -9.47
C THR A 4 9.52 15.70 -9.93
N ARG A 5 9.86 15.00 -11.02
CA ARG A 5 9.18 13.81 -11.59
C ARG A 5 9.20 12.60 -10.63
N GLY A 6 9.13 12.82 -9.32
CA GLY A 6 9.01 11.76 -8.32
C GLY A 6 7.57 11.30 -8.21
N ARG A 7 7.37 10.02 -7.89
CA ARG A 7 6.04 9.47 -7.58
C ARG A 7 5.44 10.31 -6.45
N GLY A 8 4.29 10.93 -6.71
CA GLY A 8 3.49 11.58 -5.68
C GLY A 8 2.99 10.50 -4.74
N ALA A 9 3.62 10.34 -3.58
CA ALA A 9 3.03 9.55 -2.51
C ALA A 9 1.83 10.36 -2.00
N ALA A 10 0.62 10.08 -2.49
CA ALA A 10 -0.60 10.59 -1.89
C ALA A 10 -1.62 9.44 -1.87
N ALA A 11 -1.42 8.54 -0.91
CA ALA A 11 -2.39 7.49 -0.58
C ALA A 11 -3.13 7.93 0.68
N GLY A 12 -4.01 8.92 0.54
CA GLY A 12 -4.67 9.59 1.65
C GLY A 12 -6.16 9.77 1.41
N GLY A 13 -6.98 9.54 2.44
CA GLY A 13 -8.44 9.67 2.34
C GLY A 13 -8.96 11.11 2.31
N CYS A 14 -8.10 12.11 2.51
CA CYS A 14 -8.45 13.52 2.45
C CYS A 14 -7.33 14.31 1.79
N MET A 15 -7.68 15.22 0.88
CA MET A 15 -6.72 16.05 0.15
C MET A 15 -7.22 17.49 0.09
N LEU A 16 -6.32 18.43 0.39
CA LEU A 16 -6.55 19.86 0.25
C LEU A 16 -5.65 20.37 -0.88
N VAL A 17 -6.23 21.07 -1.85
CA VAL A 17 -5.51 21.58 -3.02
C VAL A 17 -5.88 23.04 -3.28
N GLU A 18 -4.93 23.79 -3.83
CA GLU A 18 -5.21 25.12 -4.35
C GLU A 18 -6.09 25.00 -5.60
N ARG A 19 -7.21 25.75 -5.64
CA ARG A 19 -8.16 25.75 -6.76
C ARG A 19 -7.48 25.96 -8.12
N ARG A 20 -6.63 26.98 -8.24
CA ARG A 20 -5.96 27.30 -9.52
C ARG A 20 -5.02 26.18 -9.97
N ALA A 21 -4.37 25.50 -9.02
CA ALA A 21 -3.52 24.35 -9.34
C ALA A 21 -4.35 23.15 -9.82
N LEU A 22 -5.52 22.91 -9.21
CA LEU A 22 -6.45 21.86 -9.63
C LEU A 22 -7.01 22.13 -11.03
N GLU A 23 -7.37 23.38 -11.33
CA GLU A 23 -7.87 23.78 -12.66
C GLU A 23 -6.81 23.58 -13.74
N ARG A 24 -5.56 24.00 -13.49
CA ARG A 24 -4.42 23.75 -14.40
C ARG A 24 -4.13 22.26 -14.61
N ALA A 25 -4.44 21.42 -13.63
CA ALA A 25 -4.28 19.98 -13.70
C ALA A 25 -5.42 19.25 -14.43
N GLY A 26 -6.43 19.97 -14.95
CA GLY A 26 -7.58 19.36 -15.63
C GLY A 26 -8.70 18.92 -14.70
N SER A 27 -8.72 19.44 -13.46
CA SER A 27 -9.73 19.14 -12.42
C SER A 27 -9.78 17.66 -12.03
N ILE A 28 -10.78 17.28 -11.22
CA ILE A 28 -11.01 15.88 -10.79
C ILE A 28 -11.34 14.97 -11.98
N ALA A 29 -11.87 15.54 -13.07
CA ALA A 29 -12.19 14.79 -14.28
C ALA A 29 -10.98 14.02 -14.85
N ALA A 30 -9.77 14.56 -14.70
CA ALA A 30 -8.53 13.94 -15.17
C ALA A 30 -8.22 12.57 -14.53
N VAL A 31 -8.79 12.26 -13.36
CA VAL A 31 -8.56 10.99 -12.64
C VAL A 31 -9.79 10.09 -12.57
N ARG A 32 -10.89 10.43 -13.26
CA ARG A 32 -12.17 9.68 -13.24
C ARG A 32 -12.02 8.19 -13.57
N GLY A 33 -11.09 7.84 -14.46
CA GLY A 33 -10.86 6.47 -14.91
C GLY A 33 -9.85 5.68 -14.08
N ALA A 34 -9.24 6.30 -13.05
CA ALA A 34 -8.22 5.64 -12.25
C ALA A 34 -8.86 4.65 -11.27
N LEU A 35 -8.34 3.43 -11.23
CA LEU A 35 -8.74 2.42 -10.23
C LEU A 35 -8.35 2.86 -8.80
N ILE A 36 -7.28 3.63 -8.70
CA ILE A 36 -6.68 4.15 -7.46
C ILE A 36 -6.57 5.66 -7.65
N ASP A 37 -7.71 6.31 -7.41
CA ASP A 37 -7.93 7.73 -7.64
C ASP A 37 -7.05 8.61 -6.75
N ASP A 38 -6.82 8.22 -5.49
CA ASP A 38 -5.93 8.93 -4.57
C ASP A 38 -4.48 8.98 -5.08
N CYS A 39 -3.87 7.84 -5.41
CA CYS A 39 -2.51 7.83 -5.96
C CYS A 39 -2.42 8.54 -7.32
N ALA A 40 -3.43 8.38 -8.18
CA ALA A 40 -3.48 9.06 -9.47
C ALA A 40 -3.57 10.58 -9.29
N PHE A 41 -4.40 11.05 -8.37
CA PHE A 41 -4.55 12.45 -8.03
C PHE A 41 -3.29 13.01 -7.35
N GLY A 42 -2.64 12.23 -6.49
CA GLY A 42 -1.32 12.55 -5.93
C GLY A 42 -0.26 12.75 -7.00
N GLY A 43 -0.18 11.83 -7.95
CA GLY A 43 0.72 11.94 -9.11
C GLY A 43 0.41 13.18 -9.95
N LEU A 44 -0.87 13.45 -10.20
CA LEU A 44 -1.32 14.63 -10.93
C LEU A 44 -0.92 15.93 -10.21
N MET A 45 -1.25 16.08 -8.94
CA MET A 45 -0.94 17.29 -8.16
C MET A 45 0.56 17.48 -7.95
N LYS A 46 1.35 16.42 -8.01
CA LYS A 46 2.82 16.50 -7.90
C LYS A 46 3.44 17.26 -9.06
N THR A 47 2.77 17.26 -10.23
CA THR A 47 3.17 18.08 -11.38
C THR A 47 2.96 19.58 -11.14
N GLN A 48 2.06 19.95 -10.23
CA GLN A 48 1.72 21.34 -9.94
C GLN A 48 2.61 21.94 -8.84
N GLY A 49 3.12 21.12 -7.91
CA GLY A 49 3.95 21.61 -6.80
C GLY A 49 4.39 20.55 -5.80
N ALA A 50 4.88 21.04 -4.65
CA ALA A 50 5.20 20.19 -3.52
C ALA A 50 3.92 19.62 -2.89
N ILE A 51 3.97 18.37 -2.44
CA ILE A 51 2.86 17.70 -1.73
C ILE A 51 3.27 17.37 -0.30
N TRP A 52 2.59 17.94 0.68
CA TRP A 52 2.78 17.54 2.08
C TRP A 52 1.86 16.36 2.43
N LEU A 53 2.37 15.42 3.23
CA LEU A 53 1.60 14.33 3.80
C LEU A 53 1.60 14.47 5.32
N GLY A 54 0.42 14.35 5.90
CA GLY A 54 0.23 14.35 7.34
C GLY A 54 -0.76 13.29 7.76
N LEU A 55 -0.60 12.83 9.00
CA LEU A 55 -1.59 12.02 9.68
C LEU A 55 -2.67 12.94 10.27
N THR A 56 -3.92 12.49 10.26
CA THR A 56 -5.05 13.20 10.85
C THR A 56 -5.97 12.21 11.57
N ASP A 57 -6.48 12.63 12.72
CA ASP A 57 -7.53 11.95 13.50
C ASP A 57 -8.91 12.59 13.28
N ARG A 58 -8.99 13.67 12.48
CA ARG A 58 -10.22 14.44 12.21
C ARG A 58 -11.07 13.88 11.08
N ALA A 59 -10.58 12.88 10.35
CA ALA A 59 -11.31 12.24 9.26
C ALA A 59 -11.35 10.74 9.49
N VAL A 60 -12.55 10.16 9.45
CA VAL A 60 -12.76 8.73 9.70
C VAL A 60 -13.51 8.11 8.53
N SER A 61 -13.02 6.97 8.05
CA SER A 61 -13.72 6.20 7.02
C SER A 61 -14.98 5.57 7.60
N ILE A 62 -16.14 5.86 7.02
CA ILE A 62 -17.41 5.19 7.35
C ILE A 62 -17.46 3.75 6.80
N ARG A 63 -16.53 3.39 5.92
CA ARG A 63 -16.46 2.05 5.34
C ARG A 63 -15.84 1.09 6.35
N ARG A 64 -16.66 0.16 6.83
CA ARG A 64 -16.22 -0.89 7.76
C ARG A 64 -15.63 -2.09 7.02
N TYR A 65 -14.62 -2.69 7.64
CA TYR A 65 -13.96 -3.92 7.20
C TYR A 65 -13.92 -4.89 8.38
N ASP A 66 -15.04 -5.56 8.62
CA ASP A 66 -15.26 -6.33 9.86
C ASP A 66 -14.65 -7.74 9.82
N SER A 67 -14.00 -8.12 8.71
CA SER A 67 -13.38 -9.43 8.56
C SER A 67 -12.09 -9.38 7.75
N ALA A 68 -11.19 -10.34 7.99
CA ALA A 68 -9.99 -10.55 7.19
C ALA A 68 -10.32 -10.71 5.69
N ARG A 69 -11.46 -11.36 5.36
CA ARG A 69 -11.92 -11.49 3.97
C ARG A 69 -12.26 -10.15 3.34
N SER A 70 -12.92 -9.26 4.07
CA SER A 70 -13.25 -7.92 3.57
C SER A 70 -12.00 -7.06 3.33
N VAL A 71 -10.99 -7.21 4.19
CA VAL A 71 -9.67 -6.57 4.03
C VAL A 71 -8.92 -7.18 2.84
N ALA A 72 -8.92 -8.51 2.71
CA ALA A 72 -8.30 -9.21 1.57
C ALA A 72 -8.94 -8.74 0.26
N ALA A 73 -10.26 -8.72 0.16
CA ALA A 73 -10.97 -8.26 -1.03
C ALA A 73 -10.64 -6.80 -1.39
N MET A 74 -10.43 -5.95 -0.39
CA MET A 74 -9.96 -4.58 -0.61
C MET A 74 -8.56 -4.54 -1.22
N ILE A 75 -7.61 -5.32 -0.69
CA ILE A 75 -6.22 -5.36 -1.18
C ILE A 75 -6.15 -6.00 -2.58
N VAL A 76 -6.76 -7.19 -2.73
CA VAL A 76 -6.78 -7.99 -3.98
C VAL A 76 -7.31 -7.19 -5.16
N ARG A 77 -8.22 -6.24 -4.94
CA ARG A 77 -8.73 -5.38 -6.00
C ARG A 77 -7.65 -4.54 -6.69
N SER A 78 -6.71 -3.98 -5.93
CA SER A 78 -5.85 -2.90 -6.42
C SER A 78 -4.35 -3.20 -6.37
N ALA A 79 -3.93 -4.21 -5.61
CA ALA A 79 -2.51 -4.48 -5.37
C ALA A 79 -1.72 -4.70 -6.67
N TYR A 80 -2.20 -5.54 -7.60
CA TYR A 80 -1.49 -5.76 -8.86
C TYR A 80 -1.57 -4.57 -9.83
N ALA A 81 -2.65 -3.79 -9.76
CA ALA A 81 -2.79 -2.56 -10.52
C ALA A 81 -1.78 -1.49 -10.06
N GLN A 82 -1.46 -1.40 -8.76
CA GLN A 82 -0.38 -0.53 -8.26
C GLN A 82 0.99 -0.87 -8.85
N LEU A 83 1.19 -2.15 -9.20
CA LEU A 83 2.39 -2.65 -9.85
C LEU A 83 2.34 -2.51 -11.37
N GLY A 84 1.34 -1.81 -11.92
CA GLY A 84 1.16 -1.62 -13.35
C GLY A 84 0.96 -2.92 -14.12
N TYR A 85 0.42 -3.96 -13.46
CA TYR A 85 0.27 -5.31 -14.03
C TYR A 85 1.60 -5.92 -14.53
N SER A 86 2.73 -5.53 -13.94
CA SER A 86 4.06 -6.03 -14.30
C SER A 86 4.45 -7.26 -13.47
N PRO A 87 4.70 -8.42 -14.10
CA PRO A 87 5.17 -9.62 -13.39
C PRO A 87 6.54 -9.41 -12.71
N VAL A 88 7.41 -8.60 -13.32
CA VAL A 88 8.74 -8.30 -12.76
C VAL A 88 8.62 -7.46 -11.49
N LEU A 89 7.76 -6.43 -11.49
CA LEU A 89 7.52 -5.64 -10.27
C LEU A 89 6.80 -6.45 -9.20
N LEU A 90 5.94 -7.39 -9.58
CA LEU A 90 5.32 -8.34 -8.65
C LEU A 90 6.36 -9.23 -7.98
N ALA A 91 7.19 -9.91 -8.76
CA ALA A 91 8.26 -10.77 -8.24
C ALA A 91 9.20 -9.97 -7.33
N GLY A 92 9.65 -8.79 -7.78
CA GLY A 92 10.49 -7.90 -6.98
C GLY A 92 9.82 -7.46 -5.67
N THR A 93 8.52 -7.14 -5.69
CA THR A 93 7.75 -6.76 -4.49
C THR A 93 7.60 -7.93 -3.53
N VAL A 94 7.26 -9.12 -4.02
CA VAL A 94 7.12 -10.33 -3.18
C VAL A 94 8.46 -10.70 -2.55
N CYS A 95 9.56 -10.68 -3.32
CA CYS A 95 10.91 -10.90 -2.80
C CYS A 95 11.31 -9.84 -1.76
N GLY A 96 11.05 -8.56 -2.03
CA GLY A 96 11.32 -7.47 -1.09
C GLY A 96 10.53 -7.61 0.20
N LEU A 97 9.25 -7.99 0.11
CA LEU A 97 8.41 -8.25 1.28
C LEU A 97 8.92 -9.46 2.08
N ALA A 98 9.29 -10.55 1.40
CA ALA A 98 9.84 -11.73 2.06
C ALA A 98 11.17 -11.42 2.77
N LEU A 99 12.08 -10.70 2.11
CA LEU A 99 13.36 -10.31 2.70
C LEU A 99 13.19 -9.37 3.89
N THR A 100 12.29 -8.39 3.79
CA THR A 100 12.13 -7.37 4.84
C THR A 100 11.33 -7.89 6.03
N TRP A 101 10.26 -8.64 5.78
CA TRP A 101 9.28 -8.98 6.82
C TRP A 101 9.35 -10.44 7.28
N LEU A 102 9.76 -11.37 6.41
CA LEU A 102 9.76 -12.81 6.72
C LEU A 102 11.16 -13.33 7.06
N ALA A 103 12.22 -12.83 6.43
CA ALA A 103 13.58 -13.30 6.72
C ALA A 103 14.03 -13.03 8.17
N PRO A 104 13.80 -11.85 8.78
CA PRO A 104 14.22 -11.60 10.17
C PRO A 104 13.67 -12.60 11.20
N PRO A 105 12.36 -12.89 11.28
CA PRO A 105 11.86 -13.88 12.24
C PRO A 105 12.35 -15.30 11.93
N LEU A 106 12.51 -15.68 10.66
CA LEU A 106 13.06 -16.99 10.30
C LEU A 106 14.53 -17.13 10.75
N LEU A 107 15.34 -16.09 10.56
CA LEU A 107 16.73 -16.06 11.04
C LEU A 107 16.79 -16.04 12.57
N ALA A 108 15.88 -15.33 13.24
CA ALA A 108 15.82 -15.29 14.70
C ALA A 108 15.51 -16.67 15.31
N VAL A 109 14.64 -17.47 14.67
CA VAL A 109 14.21 -18.78 15.16
C VAL A 109 15.14 -19.91 14.72
N PHE A 110 15.56 -19.92 13.46
CA PHE A 110 16.30 -21.04 12.85
C PHE A 110 17.78 -20.74 12.58
N GLY A 111 18.19 -19.47 12.63
CA GLY A 111 19.58 -19.08 12.44
C GLY A 111 20.46 -19.47 13.63
N ARG A 112 21.78 -19.37 13.44
CA ARG A 112 22.78 -19.58 14.49
C ARG A 112 23.84 -18.48 14.47
N GLY A 113 24.46 -18.23 15.62
CA GLY A 113 25.52 -17.23 15.77
C GLY A 113 25.08 -15.84 15.31
N TYR A 114 25.90 -15.18 14.49
CA TYR A 114 25.64 -13.83 14.00
C TYR A 114 24.32 -13.70 13.21
N ALA A 115 23.93 -14.74 12.46
CA ALA A 115 22.69 -14.72 11.69
C ALA A 115 21.45 -14.65 12.59
N GLN A 116 21.47 -15.38 13.71
CA GLN A 116 20.38 -15.34 14.69
C GLN A 116 20.29 -13.98 15.37
N GLY A 117 21.43 -13.44 15.81
CA GLY A 117 21.51 -12.12 16.43
C GLY A 117 21.01 -11.01 15.50
N ALA A 118 21.41 -11.05 14.23
CA ALA A 118 20.93 -10.11 13.21
C ALA A 118 19.42 -10.24 12.97
N GLY A 119 18.88 -11.47 12.91
CA GLY A 119 17.44 -11.71 12.78
C GLY A 119 16.62 -11.15 13.95
N ILE A 120 17.08 -11.40 15.18
CA ILE A 120 16.45 -10.87 16.41
C ILE A 120 16.49 -9.34 16.40
N ALA A 121 17.67 -8.75 16.13
CA ALA A 121 17.84 -7.30 16.10
C ALA A 121 16.96 -6.65 15.03
N ALA A 122 16.94 -7.18 13.82
CA ALA A 122 16.11 -6.68 12.72
C ALA A 122 14.62 -6.79 13.06
N TRP A 123 14.17 -7.91 13.61
CA TRP A 123 12.77 -8.08 14.01
C TRP A 123 12.36 -7.12 15.13
N PHE A 124 13.23 -6.94 16.13
CA PHE A 124 13.02 -5.99 17.21
C PHE A 124 12.95 -4.54 16.71
N LEU A 125 13.92 -4.11 15.89
CA LEU A 125 13.94 -2.76 15.29
C LEU A 125 12.71 -2.51 14.42
N MET A 126 12.26 -3.52 13.68
CA MET A 126 11.01 -3.46 12.91
C MET A 126 9.79 -3.27 13.80
N ALA A 127 9.69 -4.02 14.91
CA ALA A 127 8.60 -3.87 15.87
C ALA A 127 8.62 -2.50 16.56
N LEU A 128 9.81 -1.96 16.85
CA LEU A 128 10.00 -0.60 17.40
C LEU A 128 9.58 0.48 16.41
N ALA A 129 10.02 0.38 15.14
CA ALA A 129 9.68 1.34 14.10
C ALA A 129 8.17 1.43 13.83
N PHE A 130 7.40 0.37 14.15
CA PHE A 130 5.96 0.35 14.00
C PHE A 130 5.17 0.93 15.20
N GLN A 131 5.82 1.13 16.35
CA GLN A 131 5.16 1.64 17.57
C GLN A 131 4.47 3.00 17.39
N PRO A 132 5.02 3.99 16.66
CA PRO A 132 4.34 5.26 16.44
C PRO A 132 2.96 5.08 15.78
N MET A 133 2.86 4.15 14.81
CA MET A 133 1.60 3.86 14.12
C MET A 133 0.61 3.13 15.02
N LEU A 134 1.06 2.19 15.84
CA LEU A 134 0.21 1.52 16.83
C LEU A 134 -0.33 2.50 17.86
N ARG A 135 0.51 3.41 18.36
CA ARG A 135 0.11 4.47 19.28
C ARG A 135 -0.90 5.42 18.64
N PHE A 136 -0.65 5.85 17.41
CA PHE A 136 -1.57 6.72 16.65
C PHE A 136 -2.96 6.10 16.52
N TYR A 137 -3.04 4.80 16.19
CA TYR A 137 -4.31 4.08 16.07
C TYR A 137 -4.82 3.45 17.39
N ARG A 138 -4.21 3.77 18.54
CA ARG A 138 -4.56 3.25 19.87
C ARG A 138 -4.64 1.72 19.92
N ARG A 139 -3.70 1.04 19.28
CA ARG A 139 -3.59 -0.43 19.27
C ARG A 139 -2.51 -0.91 20.23
N SER A 140 -2.66 -2.16 20.67
CA SER A 140 -1.69 -2.79 21.57
C SER A 140 -0.29 -2.82 20.94
N PRO A 141 0.78 -2.43 21.66
CA PRO A 141 2.18 -2.54 21.22
C PRO A 141 2.58 -3.93 20.73
N LEU A 142 1.92 -4.99 21.25
CA LEU A 142 2.19 -6.39 20.92
C LEU A 142 1.96 -6.70 19.44
N TRP A 143 1.14 -5.91 18.74
CA TRP A 143 0.97 -6.03 17.30
C TRP A 143 2.27 -5.79 16.51
N GLY A 144 3.28 -5.13 17.10
CA GLY A 144 4.60 -4.98 16.49
C GLY A 144 5.30 -6.32 16.26
N ALA A 145 5.16 -7.27 17.18
CA ALA A 145 5.73 -8.61 17.02
C ALA A 145 5.00 -9.41 15.93
N ALA A 146 3.68 -9.20 15.77
CA ALA A 146 2.85 -9.86 14.75
C ALA A 146 3.01 -9.27 13.34
N LEU A 147 3.78 -8.19 13.17
CA LEU A 147 3.93 -7.45 11.92
C LEU A 147 4.41 -8.32 10.72
N PRO A 148 5.34 -9.28 10.89
CA PRO A 148 5.65 -10.26 9.85
C PRO A 148 4.42 -11.00 9.32
N GLY A 149 3.55 -11.47 10.20
CA GLY A 149 2.33 -12.19 9.80
C GLY A 149 1.35 -11.30 9.04
N ILE A 150 1.21 -10.04 9.46
CA ILE A 150 0.39 -9.04 8.76
C ILE A 150 0.95 -8.78 7.35
N ALA A 151 2.27 -8.62 7.23
CA ALA A 151 2.93 -8.41 5.95
C ALA A 151 2.83 -9.65 5.04
N SER A 152 2.94 -10.86 5.59
CA SER A 152 2.72 -12.11 4.85
C SER A 152 1.30 -12.22 4.31
N PHE A 153 0.29 -11.84 5.10
CA PHE A 153 -1.09 -11.75 4.63
C PHE A 153 -1.25 -10.76 3.47
N TYR A 154 -0.62 -9.58 3.57
CA TYR A 154 -0.61 -8.58 2.49
C TYR A 154 0.09 -9.12 1.22
N ALA A 155 1.23 -9.80 1.36
CA ALA A 155 1.95 -10.42 0.25
C ALA A 155 1.09 -11.48 -0.45
N ALA A 156 0.43 -12.34 0.32
CA ALA A 156 -0.51 -13.34 -0.23
C ALA A 156 -1.66 -12.67 -1.00
N CYS A 157 -2.26 -11.61 -0.46
CA CYS A 157 -3.29 -10.84 -1.16
C CYS A 157 -2.76 -10.19 -2.46
N THR A 158 -1.50 -9.76 -2.48
CA THR A 158 -0.86 -9.18 -3.67
C THR A 158 -0.68 -10.23 -4.76
N ILE A 159 -0.28 -11.46 -4.41
CA ILE A 159 -0.20 -12.58 -5.35
C ILE A 159 -1.60 -12.97 -5.85
N LEU A 160 -2.59 -13.05 -4.95
CA LEU A 160 -3.99 -13.32 -5.30
C LEU A 160 -4.55 -12.27 -6.26
N SER A 161 -4.20 -10.99 -6.08
CA SER A 161 -4.55 -9.90 -7.01
C SER A 161 -4.06 -10.18 -8.44
N ALA A 162 -2.82 -10.65 -8.57
CA ALA A 162 -2.24 -10.99 -9.86
C ALA A 162 -2.87 -12.24 -10.48
N TRP A 163 -3.16 -13.24 -9.65
CA TRP A 163 -3.85 -14.46 -10.05
C TRP A 163 -5.28 -14.20 -10.54
N ASP A 164 -6.04 -13.36 -9.84
CA ASP A 164 -7.39 -12.99 -10.27
C ASP A 164 -7.35 -12.22 -11.59
N HIS A 165 -6.32 -11.38 -11.80
CA HIS A 165 -6.11 -10.69 -13.06
C HIS A 165 -5.81 -11.64 -14.23
N SER A 166 -4.93 -12.63 -14.05
CA SER A 166 -4.63 -13.60 -15.10
C SER A 166 -5.83 -14.47 -15.50
N ARG A 167 -6.84 -14.59 -14.62
CA ARG A 167 -8.10 -15.29 -14.89
C ARG A 167 -9.21 -14.38 -15.45
N ALA A 168 -8.88 -13.18 -15.92
CA ALA A 168 -9.82 -12.15 -16.36
C ALA A 168 -10.87 -11.73 -15.30
N ARG A 169 -10.61 -12.02 -14.01
CA ARG A 169 -11.39 -11.53 -12.87
C ARG A 169 -10.81 -10.24 -12.28
N GLY A 170 -9.60 -9.85 -12.70
CA GLY A 170 -8.93 -8.64 -12.25
C GLY A 170 -9.65 -7.38 -12.72
N GLY A 171 -9.96 -6.49 -11.77
CA GLY A 171 -10.68 -5.24 -12.04
C GLY A 171 -12.20 -5.35 -11.95
N MET A 172 -12.76 -6.50 -11.56
CA MET A 172 -14.19 -6.62 -11.26
C MET A 172 -14.51 -5.98 -9.90
N TRP A 173 -15.25 -4.87 -9.92
CA TRP A 173 -15.87 -4.29 -8.73
C TRP A 173 -17.36 -4.07 -8.97
N LYS A 174 -18.22 -4.70 -8.14
CA LYS A 174 -19.69 -4.58 -8.23
C LYS A 174 -20.24 -4.81 -9.66
N GLY A 175 -19.72 -5.81 -10.38
CA GLY A 175 -20.14 -6.11 -11.75
C GLY A 175 -19.66 -5.13 -12.83
N ARG A 176 -18.75 -4.20 -12.50
CA ARG A 176 -18.13 -3.29 -13.47
C ARG A 176 -16.64 -3.60 -13.60
N ALA A 177 -16.20 -3.85 -14.84
CA ALA A 177 -14.78 -3.90 -15.18
C ALA A 177 -14.25 -2.46 -15.23
N GLN A 178 -13.46 -2.06 -14.25
CA GLN A 178 -12.76 -0.76 -14.26
C GLN A 178 -11.33 -0.87 -14.80
N ALA A 179 -10.92 -2.06 -15.23
CA ALA A 179 -9.81 -2.20 -16.15
C ALA A 179 -10.30 -1.76 -17.55
N GLY A 180 -10.15 -0.48 -17.85
CA GLY A 180 -10.14 -0.03 -19.23
C GLY A 180 -8.99 -0.73 -19.95
N LEU A 181 -9.31 -1.81 -20.66
CA LEU A 181 -8.50 -2.31 -21.76
C LEU A 181 -8.24 -1.10 -22.67
N ARG A 182 -7.03 -0.56 -22.61
CA ARG A 182 -6.52 0.30 -23.67
C ARG A 182 -6.47 -0.57 -24.92
N ALA A 183 -7.38 -0.31 -25.85
CA ALA A 183 -7.16 -0.59 -27.25
C ALA A 183 -6.04 0.32 -27.78
#